data_AF-A0A2G9NGV4-F1
#
_entry.id   AF-A0A2G9NGV4-F1
#
_cell.length_a   1.000
_cell.length_b   1.000
_cell.length_c   1.000
_cell.angle_alpha   90.00
_cell.angle_beta   90.00
_cell.angle_gamma   90.00
#
_symmetry.space_group_name_H-M   'P 1'
#
loop_
_entity.id
_entity.type
_entity.pdbx_description
1 polymer ?
#
loop_
_entity_poly.entity_id
_entity_poly.type
_entity_poly.pdbx_seq_one_letter_code
_entity_poly.pdbx_strand_id
1 'polypeptide(L)'
;MQKKSLMFISFMLVLFVFSMSLVAAQRDPFAGIRSGSGSGASAVFDPVKDMFASWQDGDLSINIAKYVFWLLLTLVIFSILLYIPFLTKLGKWNFLLAVLIAFLSTAYLTPSDVYSALASYGALGIVLSAAIPFVILLFFSIQISKEGGAGGKILSKFIWAAFVLFLVWKLFQGAFFCEIDGGRCISLWEGGAYLLFIIGSILWIFFFEKMFLKSLYKEEFEQSKTSLEKNLQAQRAKREAEARDFYAEGAD
;
A
#
# COMPACT_ATOMS: atom_id res chain seq x y z
N MET A 1 -22.11 9.51 -17.54
CA MET A 1 -21.75 10.17 -16.26
C MET A 1 -21.74 9.24 -15.04
N GLN A 2 -22.63 8.24 -14.94
CA GLN A 2 -22.73 7.36 -13.76
C GLN A 2 -21.45 6.55 -13.41
N LYS A 3 -20.64 6.11 -14.38
CA LYS A 3 -19.41 5.33 -14.12
C LYS A 3 -18.36 6.09 -13.28
N LYS A 4 -18.22 7.41 -13.47
CA LYS A 4 -17.24 8.23 -12.72
C LYS A 4 -17.66 8.44 -11.26
N SER A 5 -18.97 8.62 -11.03
CA SER A 5 -19.53 8.70 -9.68
C SER A 5 -19.37 7.38 -8.92
N LEU A 6 -19.59 6.25 -9.59
CA LEU A 6 -19.47 4.92 -8.96
C LEU A 6 -18.01 4.57 -8.59
N MET A 7 -17.03 4.95 -9.43
CA MET A 7 -15.60 4.83 -9.08
C MET A 7 -15.21 5.71 -7.90
N PHE A 8 -15.71 6.95 -7.85
CA PHE A 8 -15.41 7.88 -6.75
C PHE A 8 -16.02 7.42 -5.42
N ILE A 9 -17.27 6.93 -5.43
CA ILE A 9 -17.93 6.39 -4.24
C ILE A 9 -17.23 5.12 -3.76
N SER A 10 -16.82 4.22 -4.67
CA SER A 10 -16.05 3.03 -4.31
C SER A 10 -14.70 3.39 -3.69
N PHE A 11 -14.00 4.38 -4.23
CA PHE A 11 -12.73 4.86 -3.69
C PHE A 11 -12.88 5.51 -2.30
N MET A 12 -13.91 6.34 -2.10
CA MET A 12 -14.23 6.94 -0.81
C MET A 12 -14.61 5.88 0.24
N LEU A 13 -15.34 4.83 -0.16
CA LEU A 13 -15.73 3.75 0.74
C LEU A 13 -14.52 2.89 1.13
N VAL A 14 -13.57 2.65 0.21
CA VAL A 14 -12.30 1.98 0.52
C VAL A 14 -11.46 2.82 1.50
N LEU A 15 -11.35 4.13 1.27
CA LEU A 15 -10.66 5.04 2.20
C LEU A 15 -11.32 5.08 3.59
N PHE A 16 -12.64 5.04 3.64
CA PHE A 16 -13.41 5.05 4.89
C PHE A 16 -13.29 3.73 5.67
N VAL A 17 -13.29 2.59 4.99
CA VAL A 17 -13.04 1.28 5.63
C VAL A 17 -11.59 1.18 6.13
N PHE A 18 -10.64 1.76 5.39
CA PHE A 18 -9.25 1.88 5.83
C PHE A 18 -9.08 2.77 7.07
N SER A 19 -9.86 3.86 7.19
CA SER A 19 -9.78 4.74 8.36
C SER A 19 -10.43 4.15 9.61
N MET A 20 -11.53 3.39 9.46
CA MET A 20 -12.22 2.74 10.59
C MET A 20 -11.43 1.57 11.19
N SER A 21 -10.61 0.90 10.37
CA SER A 21 -9.76 -0.22 10.80
C SER A 21 -8.62 0.20 11.76
N LEU A 22 -8.35 1.50 11.89
CA LEU A 22 -7.28 2.03 12.74
C LEU A 22 -7.70 2.17 14.22
N VAL A 23 -9.00 2.14 14.53
CA VAL A 23 -9.51 2.42 15.89
C VAL A 23 -9.64 1.16 16.75
N ALA A 24 -9.64 -0.04 16.16
CA ALA A 24 -9.92 -1.29 16.89
C ALA A 24 -8.68 -2.06 17.40
N ALA A 25 -7.46 -1.53 17.26
CA ALA A 25 -6.22 -2.26 17.55
C ALA A 25 -5.57 -1.97 18.93
N GLN A 26 -6.28 -1.34 19.87
CA GLN A 26 -5.78 -1.16 21.24
C GLN A 26 -5.87 -2.48 22.02
N ARG A 27 -4.79 -3.28 21.97
CA ARG A 27 -4.52 -4.36 22.94
C ARG A 27 -3.43 -3.85 23.89
N ASP A 28 -3.65 -4.01 25.19
CA ASP A 28 -2.87 -3.40 26.27
C ASP A 28 -1.34 -3.47 26.06
N PRO A 29 -0.64 -2.33 25.91
CA PRO A 29 0.82 -2.28 25.79
C PRO A 29 1.55 -2.64 27.10
N PHE A 30 0.83 -2.98 28.18
CA PHE A 30 1.38 -3.17 29.52
C PHE A 30 1.73 -4.62 29.88
N ALA A 31 1.57 -5.59 28.98
CA ALA A 31 1.84 -6.99 29.29
C ALA A 31 3.34 -7.39 29.37
N GLY A 32 4.28 -6.50 28.99
CA GLY A 32 5.71 -6.85 28.90
C GLY A 32 6.73 -5.95 29.62
N ILE A 33 6.37 -4.74 30.06
CA ILE A 33 7.35 -3.80 30.62
C ILE A 33 7.45 -3.98 32.14
N ARG A 34 8.02 -5.12 32.56
CA ARG A 34 8.51 -5.35 33.93
C ARG A 34 9.90 -6.00 33.89
N SER A 35 10.91 -5.30 33.39
CA SER A 35 12.31 -5.53 33.79
C SER A 35 13.17 -4.35 33.35
N GLY A 36 14.11 -3.92 34.20
CA GLY A 36 15.07 -2.86 33.84
C GLY A 36 15.31 -1.76 34.88
N SER A 37 15.01 -1.97 36.16
CA SER A 37 15.60 -1.18 37.25
C SER A 37 17.05 -1.63 37.46
N GLY A 38 17.95 -1.20 36.58
CA GLY A 38 19.39 -1.43 36.65
C GLY A 38 20.12 -0.12 36.57
N SER A 39 20.24 0.58 37.70
CA SER A 39 20.98 1.84 37.83
C SER A 39 22.49 1.59 37.69
N GLY A 40 23.02 1.73 36.47
CA GLY A 40 24.44 1.82 36.19
C GLY A 40 24.76 3.12 35.44
N ALA A 41 25.45 4.06 36.09
CA ALA A 41 25.81 5.38 35.57
C ALA A 41 26.74 5.38 34.33
N SER A 42 27.07 4.20 33.81
CA SER A 42 27.88 3.97 32.61
C SER A 42 27.08 3.84 31.31
N ALA A 43 25.74 3.76 31.34
CA ALA A 43 24.87 3.67 30.16
C ALA A 43 24.54 5.03 29.50
N VAL A 44 25.12 6.13 29.97
CA VAL A 44 24.75 7.49 29.55
C VAL A 44 25.40 7.92 28.22
N PHE A 45 26.40 7.20 27.71
CA PHE A 45 27.27 7.76 26.67
C PHE A 45 26.98 7.39 25.22
N ASP A 46 25.93 6.62 24.89
CA ASP A 46 25.56 6.48 23.49
C ASP A 46 24.05 6.22 23.23
N PRO A 47 23.16 7.13 23.68
CA PRO A 47 21.71 7.02 23.45
C PRO A 47 21.33 6.94 21.97
N VAL A 48 22.22 7.39 21.08
CA VAL A 48 22.05 7.28 19.62
C VAL A 48 22.37 5.86 19.14
N LYS A 49 23.43 5.24 19.64
CA LYS A 49 23.77 3.85 19.30
C LYS A 49 22.73 2.86 19.83
N ASP A 50 22.28 3.04 21.07
CA ASP A 50 21.23 2.20 21.67
C ASP A 50 19.90 2.38 20.91
N MET A 51 19.62 3.58 20.39
CA MET A 51 18.49 3.84 19.50
C MET A 51 18.57 3.03 18.20
N PHE A 52 19.74 2.98 17.55
CA PHE A 52 19.88 2.22 16.32
C PHE A 52 19.85 0.71 16.55
N ALA A 53 20.37 0.24 17.68
CA ALA A 53 20.27 -1.17 18.07
C ALA A 53 18.81 -1.58 18.30
N SER A 54 18.07 -0.84 19.13
CA SER A 54 16.67 -1.18 19.43
C SER A 54 15.76 -1.05 18.19
N TRP A 55 16.08 -0.12 17.28
CA TRP A 55 15.38 -0.01 15.99
C TRP A 55 15.49 -1.30 15.18
N GLN A 56 16.68 -1.91 15.10
CA GLN A 56 16.89 -3.14 14.32
C GLN A 56 15.99 -4.28 14.81
N ASP A 57 15.77 -4.35 16.13
CA ASP A 57 14.90 -5.34 16.76
C ASP A 57 13.40 -5.00 16.65
N GLY A 58 13.08 -3.83 16.05
CA GLY A 58 11.72 -3.34 15.91
C GLY A 58 11.12 -2.79 17.20
N ASP A 59 11.93 -2.58 18.23
CA ASP A 59 11.53 -1.95 19.49
C ASP A 59 11.98 -0.49 19.52
N LEU A 60 11.07 0.41 19.18
CA LEU A 60 11.34 1.84 19.29
C LEU A 60 11.15 2.28 20.74
N SER A 61 12.24 2.64 21.42
CA SER A 61 12.15 3.12 22.80
C SER A 61 11.22 4.34 22.89
N ILE A 62 10.42 4.41 23.97
CA ILE A 62 9.44 5.48 24.19
C ILE A 62 10.12 6.86 24.15
N ASN A 63 11.35 6.96 24.67
CA ASN A 63 12.09 8.21 24.69
C ASN A 63 12.45 8.67 23.28
N ILE A 64 12.90 7.75 22.42
CA ILE A 64 13.20 8.04 21.02
C ILE A 64 11.93 8.49 20.30
N ALA A 65 10.84 7.75 20.48
CA ALA A 65 9.55 8.11 19.89
C ALA A 65 9.13 9.52 20.29
N LYS A 66 9.28 9.90 21.57
CA LYS A 66 9.01 11.26 22.06
C LYS A 66 9.89 12.31 21.39
N TYR A 67 11.18 12.05 21.17
CA TYR A 67 12.06 12.97 20.45
C TYR A 67 11.64 13.14 18.98
N VAL A 68 11.26 12.05 18.31
CA VAL A 68 10.75 12.10 16.94
C VAL A 68 9.44 12.88 16.88
N PHE A 69 8.50 12.64 17.81
CA PHE A 69 7.27 13.43 17.92
C PHE A 69 7.54 14.90 18.18
N TRP A 70 8.54 15.21 19.01
CA TRP A 70 8.92 16.59 19.31
C TRP A 70 9.44 17.32 18.07
N LEU A 71 10.30 16.66 17.29
CA LEU A 71 10.80 17.20 16.03
C LEU A 71 9.66 17.41 15.03
N LEU A 72 8.77 16.42 14.86
CA LEU A 72 7.62 16.53 13.97
C LEU A 72 6.66 17.64 14.39
N LEU A 73 6.31 17.72 15.68
CA LEU A 73 5.45 18.79 16.20
C LEU A 73 6.11 20.16 16.04
N THR A 74 7.43 20.26 16.24
CA THR A 74 8.17 21.50 16.00
C THR A 74 8.00 21.96 14.56
N LEU A 75 8.18 21.07 13.57
CA LEU A 75 8.02 21.39 12.15
C LEU A 75 6.58 21.78 11.81
N VAL A 76 5.59 21.07 12.34
CA VAL A 76 4.16 21.37 12.13
C VAL A 76 3.79 22.72 12.73
N ILE A 77 4.14 22.96 14.00
CA ILE A 77 3.86 24.23 14.67
C ILE A 77 4.58 25.37 13.95
N PHE A 78 5.85 25.19 13.60
CA PHE A 78 6.60 26.19 12.84
C PHE A 78 5.92 26.52 11.50
N SER A 79 5.46 25.49 10.77
CA SER A 79 4.71 25.67 9.53
C SER A 79 3.44 26.48 9.74
N ILE A 80 2.70 26.27 10.84
CA ILE A 80 1.48 27.01 11.16
C ILE A 80 1.79 28.46 11.55
N LEU A 81 2.84 28.69 12.36
CA LEU A 81 3.26 30.03 12.80
C LEU A 81 3.61 30.95 11.62
N LEU A 82 4.14 30.39 10.52
CA LEU A 82 4.44 31.14 9.29
C LEU A 82 3.18 31.73 8.61
N TYR A 83 1.99 31.19 8.86
CA TYR A 83 0.74 31.71 8.30
C TYR A 83 0.08 32.78 9.18
N ILE A 84 0.59 33.03 10.39
CA ILE A 84 -0.01 33.98 11.32
C ILE A 84 0.66 35.36 11.15
N PRO A 85 -0.05 36.39 10.63
CA PRO A 85 0.56 37.63 10.16
C PRO A 85 1.22 38.50 11.25
N PHE A 86 0.86 38.32 12.52
CA PHE A 86 1.54 39.02 13.62
C PHE A 86 2.82 38.29 14.09
N LEU A 87 2.89 36.97 13.90
CA LEU A 87 4.04 36.16 14.28
C LEU A 87 5.11 36.17 13.20
N THR A 88 4.76 36.29 11.92
CA THR A 88 5.75 36.41 10.83
C THR A 88 6.75 37.55 11.04
N LYS A 89 6.36 38.63 11.71
CA LYS A 89 7.24 39.76 12.07
C LYS A 89 8.38 39.40 13.02
N LEU A 90 8.25 38.30 13.77
CA LEU A 90 9.24 37.83 14.73
C LEU A 90 10.42 37.08 14.05
N GLY A 91 10.30 36.72 12.77
CA GLY A 91 11.38 36.09 12.00
C GLY A 91 11.90 34.81 12.65
N LYS A 92 13.19 34.79 13.02
CA LYS A 92 13.87 33.62 13.63
C LYS A 92 13.26 33.19 14.97
N TRP A 93 12.62 34.10 15.70
CA TRP A 93 11.98 33.80 16.98
C TRP A 93 10.77 32.87 16.84
N ASN A 94 10.17 32.77 15.65
CA ASN A 94 9.10 31.79 15.38
C ASN A 94 9.58 30.35 15.53
N PHE A 95 10.81 30.07 15.16
CA PHE A 95 11.39 28.73 15.33
C PHE A 95 11.58 28.41 16.81
N LEU A 96 12.10 29.36 17.60
CA LEU A 96 12.29 29.18 19.04
C LEU A 96 10.95 29.00 19.76
N LEU A 97 9.93 29.77 19.37
CA LEU A 97 8.57 29.63 19.88
C LEU A 97 7.98 28.25 19.51
N ALA A 98 8.16 27.79 18.27
CA ALA A 98 7.70 26.46 17.84
C ALA A 98 8.36 25.34 18.65
N VAL A 99 9.69 25.41 18.85
CA VAL A 99 10.45 24.45 19.64
C VAL A 99 9.93 24.39 21.08
N LEU A 100 9.66 25.55 21.69
CA LEU A 100 9.16 25.63 23.07
C LEU A 100 7.75 25.07 23.20
N ILE A 101 6.84 25.41 22.29
CA ILE A 101 5.47 24.88 22.27
C ILE A 101 5.50 23.36 22.04
N ALA A 102 6.27 22.88 21.06
CA ALA A 102 6.40 21.45 20.77
C ALA A 102 7.00 20.68 21.96
N PHE A 103 7.99 21.25 22.64
CA PHE A 103 8.60 20.65 23.83
C PHE A 103 7.56 20.51 24.93
N LEU A 104 6.81 21.57 25.23
CA LEU A 104 5.71 21.51 26.20
C LEU A 104 4.66 20.47 25.78
N SER A 105 4.22 20.47 24.52
CA SER A 105 3.24 19.50 24.02
C SER A 105 3.70 18.05 24.19
N THR A 106 4.96 17.76 23.85
CA THR A 106 5.52 16.40 23.98
C THR A 106 5.87 16.00 25.41
N ALA A 107 6.19 16.94 26.27
CA ALA A 107 6.46 16.68 27.69
C ALA A 107 5.23 16.09 28.40
N TYR A 108 4.02 16.54 28.03
CA TYR A 108 2.76 16.04 28.58
C TYR A 108 2.24 14.77 27.89
N LEU A 109 2.87 14.29 26.80
CA LEU A 109 2.46 13.02 26.19
C LEU A 109 2.76 11.86 27.13
N THR A 110 1.73 11.11 27.49
CA THR A 110 1.89 9.87 28.24
C THR A 110 2.45 8.78 27.31
N PRO A 111 3.13 7.75 27.85
CA PRO A 111 3.56 6.60 27.04
C PRO A 111 2.42 5.98 26.22
N SER A 112 1.22 5.89 26.79
CA SER A 112 0.03 5.37 26.10
C SER A 112 -0.37 6.20 24.87
N ASP A 113 -0.19 7.52 24.91
CA ASP A 113 -0.49 8.39 23.76
C ASP A 113 0.50 8.13 22.62
N VAL A 114 1.79 7.98 22.97
CA VAL A 114 2.86 7.69 22.00
C VAL A 114 2.61 6.33 21.34
N TYR A 115 2.30 5.29 22.12
CA TYR A 115 1.98 3.98 21.57
C TYR A 115 0.73 3.98 20.70
N SER A 116 -0.32 4.71 21.10
CA SER A 116 -1.56 4.81 20.32
C SER A 116 -1.31 5.53 18.99
N ALA A 117 -0.48 6.57 18.98
CA ALA A 117 -0.07 7.26 17.76
C ALA A 117 0.83 6.37 16.88
N LEU A 118 1.77 5.62 17.47
CA LEU A 118 2.63 4.67 16.76
C LEU A 118 1.87 3.46 16.19
N ALA A 119 0.79 3.03 16.83
CA ALA A 119 -0.02 1.91 16.36
C ALA A 119 -0.54 2.13 14.93
N SER A 120 -0.83 3.39 14.56
CA SER A 120 -1.25 3.74 13.20
C SER A 120 -0.18 3.46 12.14
N TYR A 121 1.10 3.49 12.51
CA TYR A 121 2.20 3.15 11.62
C TYR A 121 2.35 1.64 11.41
N GLY A 122 1.81 0.80 12.30
CA GLY A 122 1.70 -0.65 12.07
C GLY A 122 0.86 -0.96 10.82
N ALA A 123 -0.27 -0.26 10.68
CA ALA A 123 -1.10 -0.36 9.48
C ALA A 123 -0.37 0.14 8.22
N LEU A 124 0.42 1.21 8.34
CA LEU A 124 1.27 1.69 7.24
C LEU A 124 2.29 0.61 6.82
N GLY A 125 2.89 -0.11 7.78
CA GLY A 125 3.76 -1.25 7.50
C GLY A 125 3.10 -2.34 6.65
N ILE A 126 1.81 -2.63 6.88
CA ILE A 126 1.04 -3.56 6.05
C ILE A 126 0.80 -2.99 4.66
N VAL A 127 0.42 -1.72 4.57
CA VAL A 127 0.20 -1.07 3.27
C VAL A 127 1.47 -1.13 2.41
N LEU A 128 2.62 -0.80 3.00
CA LEU A 128 3.89 -0.82 2.30
C LEU A 128 4.32 -2.24 1.91
N SER A 129 4.07 -3.24 2.75
CA SER A 129 4.59 -4.60 2.54
C SER A 129 3.65 -5.56 1.81
N ALA A 130 2.35 -5.28 1.78
CA ALA A 130 1.34 -6.12 1.13
C ALA A 130 0.54 -5.33 0.09
N ALA A 131 -0.08 -4.21 0.48
CA ALA A 131 -1.02 -3.51 -0.39
C ALA A 131 -0.34 -2.90 -1.63
N ILE A 132 0.78 -2.19 -1.45
CA ILE A 132 1.52 -1.60 -2.57
C ILE A 132 2.04 -2.69 -3.52
N PRO A 133 2.77 -3.73 -3.06
CA PRO A 133 3.18 -4.84 -3.93
C PRO A 133 2.00 -5.51 -4.64
N PHE A 134 0.89 -5.74 -3.95
CA PHE A 134 -0.33 -6.32 -4.54
C PHE A 134 -0.85 -5.47 -5.71
N VAL A 135 -0.95 -4.14 -5.52
CA VAL A 135 -1.41 -3.21 -6.56
C VAL A 135 -0.43 -3.19 -7.75
N ILE A 136 0.88 -3.16 -7.48
CA ILE A 136 1.92 -3.23 -8.53
C ILE A 136 1.77 -4.52 -9.34
N LEU A 137 1.61 -5.66 -8.67
CA LEU A 137 1.43 -6.96 -9.32
C LEU A 137 0.14 -7.04 -10.12
N LEU A 138 -0.93 -6.38 -9.67
CA LEU A 138 -2.18 -6.28 -10.42
C LEU A 138 -1.94 -5.60 -11.78
N PHE A 139 -1.31 -4.42 -11.79
CA PHE A 139 -0.99 -3.72 -13.03
C PHE A 139 -0.01 -4.50 -13.91
N PHE A 140 1.03 -5.08 -13.30
CA PHE A 140 2.03 -5.87 -14.02
C PHE A 140 1.42 -7.12 -14.68
N SER A 141 0.51 -7.80 -13.97
CA SER A 141 -0.25 -8.94 -14.49
C SER A 141 -1.11 -8.56 -15.69
N ILE A 142 -1.74 -7.40 -15.68
CA ILE A 142 -2.54 -6.92 -16.82
C ILE A 142 -1.63 -6.68 -18.03
N GLN A 143 -0.50 -6.00 -17.84
CA GLN A 143 0.43 -5.68 -18.92
C GLN A 143 1.02 -6.95 -19.56
N ILE A 144 1.53 -7.86 -18.73
CA ILE A 144 2.11 -9.13 -19.21
C ILE A 144 1.07 -9.99 -19.93
N SER A 145 -0.17 -10.02 -19.43
CA SER A 145 -1.23 -10.83 -20.07
C SER A 145 -1.64 -10.27 -21.42
N LYS A 146 -1.48 -8.96 -21.63
CA LYS A 146 -1.74 -8.29 -22.93
C LYS A 146 -0.64 -8.60 -23.94
N GLU A 147 0.63 -8.47 -23.54
CA GLU A 147 1.77 -8.59 -24.47
C GLU A 147 2.25 -10.03 -24.66
N GLY A 148 2.27 -10.84 -23.60
CA GLY A 148 2.91 -12.15 -23.58
C GLY A 148 2.04 -13.33 -24.04
N GLY A 149 0.79 -13.09 -24.44
CA GLY A 149 -0.13 -14.14 -24.88
C GLY A 149 -0.30 -15.26 -23.86
N ALA A 150 -0.09 -16.52 -24.27
CA ALA A 150 -0.19 -17.67 -23.37
C ALA A 150 0.96 -17.74 -22.34
N GLY A 151 2.19 -17.40 -22.76
CA GLY A 151 3.36 -17.39 -21.88
C GLY A 151 3.24 -16.33 -20.80
N GLY A 152 2.73 -15.15 -21.13
CA GLY A 152 2.47 -14.08 -20.17
C GLY A 152 1.49 -14.49 -19.06
N LYS A 153 0.42 -15.22 -19.41
CA LYS A 153 -0.53 -15.73 -18.41
C LYS A 153 0.11 -16.72 -17.44
N ILE A 154 0.97 -17.60 -17.93
CA ILE A 154 1.70 -18.56 -17.07
C ILE A 154 2.66 -17.80 -16.14
N LEU A 155 3.41 -16.84 -16.68
CA LEU A 155 4.34 -16.02 -15.90
C LEU A 155 3.60 -15.21 -14.83
N SER A 156 2.47 -14.59 -15.17
CA SER A 156 1.65 -13.85 -14.21
C SER A 156 1.21 -14.74 -13.04
N LYS A 157 0.69 -15.94 -13.32
CA LYS A 157 0.30 -16.90 -12.28
C LYS A 157 1.47 -17.32 -11.41
N PHE A 158 2.65 -17.52 -11.99
CA PHE A 158 3.85 -17.84 -11.24
C PHE A 158 4.25 -16.71 -10.28
N ILE A 159 4.23 -15.46 -10.74
CA ILE A 159 4.55 -14.29 -9.91
C ILE A 159 3.54 -14.14 -8.76
N TRP A 160 2.26 -14.30 -9.05
CA TRP A 160 1.22 -14.27 -8.00
C TRP A 160 1.38 -15.42 -7.00
N ALA A 161 1.74 -16.62 -7.45
CA ALA A 161 2.02 -17.75 -6.56
C ALA A 161 3.24 -17.47 -5.66
N ALA A 162 4.31 -16.88 -6.21
CA ALA A 162 5.47 -16.46 -5.44
C ALA A 162 5.11 -15.37 -4.40
N PHE A 163 4.27 -14.41 -4.78
CA PHE A 163 3.78 -13.38 -3.86
C PHE A 163 2.91 -13.95 -2.74
N VAL A 164 2.00 -14.88 -3.05
CA VAL A 164 1.21 -15.61 -2.04
C VAL A 164 2.12 -16.38 -1.09
N LEU A 165 3.11 -17.10 -1.62
CA LEU A 165 4.09 -17.83 -0.82
C LEU A 165 4.87 -16.88 0.11
N PHE A 166 5.29 -15.72 -0.40
CA PHE A 166 5.95 -14.68 0.40
C PHE A 166 5.04 -14.16 1.54
N LEU A 167 3.77 -13.88 1.26
CA LEU A 167 2.82 -13.42 2.30
C LEU A 167 2.55 -14.52 3.33
N VAL A 168 2.39 -15.78 2.91
CA VAL A 168 2.20 -16.93 3.81
C VAL A 168 3.44 -17.11 4.69
N TRP A 169 4.64 -17.07 4.10
CA TRP A 169 5.89 -17.15 4.85
C TRP A 169 6.00 -16.02 5.88
N LYS A 170 5.70 -14.77 5.49
CA LYS A 170 5.70 -13.62 6.40
C LYS A 170 4.68 -13.77 7.53
N LEU A 171 3.47 -14.21 7.21
CA LEU A 171 2.43 -14.48 8.20
C LEU A 171 2.85 -15.58 9.17
N PHE A 172 3.45 -16.67 8.67
CA PHE A 172 3.94 -17.78 9.48
C PHE A 172 5.11 -17.37 10.38
N GLN A 173 6.08 -16.64 9.84
CA GLN A 173 7.18 -16.02 10.60
C GLN A 173 6.66 -15.16 11.75
N GLY A 174 5.78 -14.19 11.46
CA GLY A 174 5.30 -13.29 12.50
C GLY A 174 4.27 -13.89 13.47
N ALA A 175 3.64 -15.01 13.12
CA ALA A 175 2.69 -15.71 14.00
C ALA A 175 3.34 -16.78 14.90
N PHE A 176 4.36 -17.50 14.39
CA PHE A 176 4.93 -18.66 15.09
C PHE A 176 6.39 -18.47 15.52
N PHE A 177 7.18 -17.64 14.83
CA PHE A 177 8.61 -17.49 15.10
C PHE A 177 8.97 -16.18 15.81
N CYS A 178 7.98 -15.31 16.08
CA CYS A 178 8.25 -14.03 16.73
C CYS A 178 8.92 -14.16 18.11
N GLU A 179 8.61 -15.23 18.86
CA GLU A 179 9.19 -15.45 20.20
C GLU A 179 10.65 -15.95 20.14
N ILE A 180 11.04 -16.62 19.06
CA ILE A 180 12.39 -17.18 18.89
C ILE A 180 13.37 -16.11 18.41
N ASP A 181 12.93 -15.27 17.47
CA ASP A 181 13.77 -14.25 16.84
C ASP A 181 13.79 -12.93 17.61
N GLY A 182 13.09 -12.85 18.76
CA GLY A 182 12.92 -11.62 19.54
C GLY A 182 12.13 -10.52 18.80
N GLY A 183 11.51 -10.86 17.67
CA GLY A 183 10.80 -9.92 16.82
C GLY A 183 9.39 -9.61 17.31
N ARG A 184 8.84 -8.48 16.84
CA ARG A 184 7.46 -8.09 17.14
C ARG A 184 6.46 -9.10 16.56
N CYS A 185 5.70 -9.76 17.44
CA CYS A 185 4.61 -10.65 17.02
C CYS A 185 3.54 -9.89 16.22
N ILE A 186 3.06 -10.52 15.15
CA ILE A 186 1.97 -9.99 14.33
C ILE A 186 0.71 -9.91 15.20
N SER A 187 0.08 -8.73 15.25
CA SER A 187 -1.19 -8.60 15.96
C SER A 187 -2.30 -9.33 15.20
N LEU A 188 -3.39 -9.71 15.89
CA LEU A 188 -4.52 -10.43 15.26
C LEU A 188 -5.07 -9.69 14.04
N TRP A 189 -5.17 -8.36 14.12
CA TRP A 189 -5.64 -7.51 13.02
C TRP A 189 -4.65 -7.51 11.85
N GLU A 190 -3.35 -7.43 12.14
CA GLU A 190 -2.33 -7.48 11.10
C GLU A 190 -2.32 -8.84 10.39
N GLY A 191 -2.46 -9.93 11.14
CA GLY A 191 -2.62 -11.28 10.60
C GLY A 191 -3.88 -11.40 9.73
N GLY A 192 -4.99 -10.82 10.18
CA GLY A 192 -6.24 -10.74 9.40
C GLY A 192 -6.06 -9.99 8.08
N ALA A 193 -5.31 -8.88 8.09
CA ALA A 193 -5.01 -8.14 6.87
C ALA A 193 -4.17 -8.96 5.88
N TYR A 194 -3.13 -9.67 6.35
CA TYR A 194 -2.36 -10.58 5.49
C TYR A 194 -3.22 -11.71 4.92
N LEU A 195 -4.10 -12.32 5.73
CA LEU A 195 -5.04 -13.34 5.26
C LEU A 195 -5.96 -12.81 4.17
N LEU A 196 -6.47 -11.57 4.32
CA LEU A 196 -7.29 -10.92 3.30
C LEU A 196 -6.50 -10.77 1.99
N PHE A 197 -5.25 -10.32 2.04
CA PHE A 197 -4.41 -10.20 0.84
C PHE A 197 -4.08 -11.56 0.22
N ILE A 198 -3.85 -12.60 1.02
CA ILE A 198 -3.62 -13.97 0.53
C ILE A 198 -4.87 -14.49 -0.19
N ILE A 199 -6.04 -14.39 0.44
CA ILE A 199 -7.32 -14.82 -0.15
C ILE A 199 -7.61 -14.01 -1.41
N GLY A 200 -7.42 -12.68 -1.36
CA GLY A 200 -7.60 -11.79 -2.51
C GLY A 200 -6.69 -12.15 -3.69
N SER A 201 -5.43 -12.49 -3.41
CA SER A 201 -4.45 -12.95 -4.41
C SER A 201 -4.86 -14.28 -5.04
N ILE A 202 -5.31 -15.24 -4.22
CA ILE A 202 -5.81 -16.54 -4.71
C ILE A 202 -7.05 -16.36 -5.58
N LEU A 203 -8.02 -15.57 -5.11
CA LEU A 203 -9.23 -15.25 -5.89
C LEU A 203 -8.88 -14.54 -7.19
N TRP A 204 -7.84 -13.69 -7.18
CA TRP A 204 -7.35 -13.03 -8.38
C TRP A 204 -6.85 -14.03 -9.43
N ILE A 205 -5.97 -14.96 -9.02
CA ILE A 205 -5.42 -16.02 -9.88
C ILE A 205 -6.51 -16.90 -10.51
N PHE A 206 -7.53 -17.26 -9.75
CA PHE A 206 -8.53 -18.24 -10.21
C PHE A 206 -9.74 -17.62 -10.91
N PHE A 207 -10.24 -16.48 -10.43
CA PHE A 207 -11.53 -15.93 -10.85
C PHE A 207 -11.43 -14.55 -11.49
N PHE A 208 -10.80 -13.59 -10.82
CA PHE A 208 -10.87 -12.19 -11.26
C PHE A 208 -10.07 -11.90 -12.51
N GLU A 209 -8.94 -12.58 -12.75
CA GLU A 209 -8.13 -12.33 -13.96
C GLU A 209 -8.99 -12.42 -15.24
N LYS A 210 -9.75 -13.51 -15.41
CA LYS A 210 -10.59 -13.73 -16.59
C LYS A 210 -11.73 -12.71 -16.67
N MET A 211 -12.39 -12.44 -15.55
CA MET A 211 -13.54 -11.53 -15.50
C MET A 211 -13.11 -10.09 -15.78
N PHE A 212 -12.01 -9.66 -15.18
CA PHE A 212 -11.48 -8.31 -15.28
C PHE A 212 -10.90 -8.02 -16.67
N LEU A 213 -10.11 -8.93 -17.23
CA LEU A 213 -9.61 -8.79 -18.60
C LEU A 213 -10.77 -8.79 -19.61
N LYS A 214 -11.77 -9.66 -19.45
CA LYS A 214 -12.95 -9.65 -20.33
C LYS A 214 -13.73 -8.34 -20.21
N SER A 215 -13.81 -7.74 -19.02
CA SER A 215 -14.50 -6.46 -18.80
C SER A 215 -13.72 -5.29 -19.41
N LEU A 216 -12.40 -5.22 -19.18
CA LEU A 216 -11.54 -4.16 -19.71
C LEU A 216 -11.46 -4.18 -21.24
N TYR A 217 -11.31 -5.36 -21.83
CA TYR A 217 -11.09 -5.48 -23.28
C TYR A 217 -12.38 -5.65 -24.08
N LYS A 218 -13.55 -5.65 -23.43
CA LYS A 218 -14.82 -5.80 -24.16
C LYS A 218 -14.95 -4.78 -25.29
N GLU A 219 -14.58 -3.53 -25.03
CA GLU A 219 -14.65 -2.45 -26.02
C GLU A 219 -13.63 -2.63 -27.15
N GLU A 220 -12.38 -3.00 -26.84
CA GLU A 220 -11.34 -3.27 -27.85
C GLU A 220 -11.69 -4.48 -28.73
N PHE A 221 -12.31 -5.53 -28.16
CA PHE A 221 -12.77 -6.71 -28.90
C PHE A 221 -13.92 -6.37 -29.85
N GLU A 222 -14.90 -5.58 -29.42
CA GLU A 222 -16.01 -5.17 -30.30
C GLU A 222 -15.50 -4.29 -31.45
N GLN A 223 -14.54 -3.39 -31.18
CA GLN A 223 -13.89 -2.60 -32.24
C GLN A 223 -13.09 -3.47 -33.21
N SER A 224 -12.33 -4.45 -32.71
CA SER A 224 -11.53 -5.36 -33.54
C SER A 224 -12.40 -6.27 -34.40
N LYS A 225 -13.55 -6.73 -33.88
CA LYS A 225 -14.54 -7.46 -34.67
C LYS A 225 -15.12 -6.59 -35.78
N THR A 226 -15.52 -5.36 -35.44
CA THR A 226 -16.09 -4.42 -36.40
C THR A 226 -15.11 -4.09 -37.52
N SER A 227 -13.82 -3.87 -37.21
CA SER A 227 -12.80 -3.60 -38.22
C SER A 227 -12.48 -4.82 -39.08
N LEU A 228 -12.44 -6.02 -38.48
CA LEU A 228 -12.26 -7.27 -39.22
C LEU A 228 -13.44 -7.55 -40.17
N GLU A 229 -14.68 -7.33 -39.72
CA GLU A 229 -15.88 -7.47 -40.55
C GLU A 229 -15.86 -6.48 -41.72
N LYS A 230 -15.49 -5.22 -41.48
CA LYS A 230 -15.32 -4.22 -42.54
C LYS A 230 -14.25 -4.62 -43.55
N ASN A 231 -13.10 -5.10 -43.08
CA ASN A 231 -12.02 -5.56 -43.96
C ASN A 231 -12.42 -6.79 -44.78
N LEU A 232 -13.17 -7.72 -44.18
CA LEU A 232 -13.64 -8.93 -44.84
C LEU A 232 -14.74 -8.62 -45.87
N GLN A 233 -15.64 -7.67 -45.56
CA GLN A 233 -16.61 -7.13 -46.52
C GLN A 233 -15.92 -6.42 -47.69
N ALA A 234 -14.93 -5.57 -47.42
CA ALA A 234 -14.15 -4.90 -48.46
C ALA A 234 -13.41 -5.89 -49.37
N GLN A 235 -12.81 -6.95 -48.80
CA GLN A 235 -12.16 -8.01 -49.58
C GLN A 235 -13.15 -8.84 -50.42
N ARG A 236 -14.37 -9.05 -49.93
CA ARG A 236 -15.43 -9.74 -50.70
C ARG A 236 -15.89 -8.88 -51.86
N ALA A 237 -16.18 -7.60 -51.61
CA ALA A 237 -16.57 -6.65 -52.66
C ALA A 237 -15.48 -6.51 -53.74
N LYS A 238 -14.20 -6.50 -53.36
CA LYS A 238 -13.09 -6.47 -54.31
C LYS A 238 -13.03 -7.73 -55.19
N ARG A 239 -13.18 -8.91 -54.59
CA ARG A 239 -13.20 -10.18 -55.33
C ARG A 239 -14.41 -10.30 -56.27
N GLU A 240 -15.56 -9.79 -55.85
CA GLU A 240 -16.74 -9.74 -56.71
C GLU A 240 -16.57 -8.78 -57.89
N ALA A 241 -15.89 -7.64 -57.69
CA ALA A 241 -15.54 -6.72 -58.78
C ALA A 241 -14.54 -7.36 -59.76
N GLU A 242 -13.45 -7.94 -59.26
CA GLU A 242 -12.44 -8.64 -60.08
C GLU A 242 -13.06 -9.80 -60.89
N ALA A 243 -14.00 -10.55 -60.30
CA ALA A 243 -14.72 -11.59 -61.01
C ALA A 243 -15.61 -11.02 -62.13
N ARG A 244 -16.31 -9.91 -61.88
CA ARG A 244 -17.15 -9.26 -62.91
C ARG A 244 -16.33 -8.75 -64.09
N ASP A 245 -15.18 -8.13 -63.82
CA ASP A 245 -14.29 -7.62 -64.86
C ASP A 245 -13.74 -8.77 -65.72
N PHE A 246 -13.34 -9.89 -65.09
CA PHE A 246 -12.89 -11.09 -65.80
C PHE A 246 -13.97 -11.67 -66.75
N TYR A 247 -15.24 -11.69 -66.34
CA TYR A 247 -16.32 -12.17 -67.20
C TYR A 247 -16.68 -11.17 -68.32
N ALA A 248 -16.46 -9.87 -68.12
CA ALA A 248 -16.71 -8.87 -69.14
C ALA A 248 -15.66 -8.92 -70.27
N GLU A 249 -14.39 -9.11 -69.95
CA GLU A 249 -13.31 -9.24 -70.95
C GLU A 249 -13.41 -10.51 -71.81
N GLY A 250 -14.03 -11.58 -71.30
CA GLY A 250 -14.21 -12.83 -72.05
C GLY A 250 -15.41 -12.85 -73.01
N ALA A 251 -16.17 -11.75 -73.11
CA ALA A 251 -17.38 -11.67 -73.93
C ALA A 251 -17.19 -10.92 -75.27
N ASP A 252 -16.02 -10.33 -75.50
CA ASP A 252 -15.62 -9.66 -76.76
C ASP A 252 -14.77 -10.58 -77.66
#